data_AF-A0A1R3HEW3-F1
#
_entry.id   AF-A0A1R3HEW3-F1
#
_cell.length_a   1.000
_cell.length_b   1.000
_cell.length_c   1.000
_cell.angle_alpha   90.00
_cell.angle_beta   90.00
_cell.angle_gamma   90.00
#
_symmetry.space_group_name_H-M   'P 1'
#
loop_
_entity.id
_entity.type
_entity.pdbx_description
1 polymer ?
#
loop_
_entity_poly.entity_id
_entity_poly.type
_entity_poly.pdbx_seq_one_letter_code
_entity_poly.pdbx_strand_id
1 'polypeptide(L)'
;MEALTPKEKAPEAGIGIEKFLQGKVMLITGATGFLGKVLVEKILRTVPSVGKMYLLLRAKDKGAARERLKLEFLEAELFKCLKQIYGEGYEAFMMTYVTRPGRIMEDIISIANCMENEVLNSNKSLGKLLPAMILENEMKLVAVCKKNYSDASIVAEKLSELGLQRANKFGWPNTYMFVKAIGEMVIDNMREDVPVIKMRPTIVESTYKEPFPGWIEGHKAMDPLISYNGQGKLTGFIGTVNNVLDVVPVDMVVNASLAAMAMHGVTTKADINIYHVASSVSLPLALQDLFEVYFYEHFKMWPCVDARGKPINVQKLKIITSMEEFDAHLLREATMSTSSSEMVERRKFMEKAKYLAKCYQPFTTYPYRFGMNNTETLWECMSEDEKKKFGFDLKSIHWKHYIINIHIPGLRKHVMKEKCTSKL
;
A
#
# COMPACT_ATOMS: atom_id res chain seq x y z
N MET A 1 -7.27 17.98 -19.92
CA MET A 1 -6.43 18.06 -18.70
C MET A 1 -5.54 19.26 -18.89
N GLU A 2 -5.94 20.41 -18.35
CA GLU A 2 -5.01 21.54 -18.25
C GLU A 2 -3.97 21.16 -17.19
N ALA A 3 -2.71 21.09 -17.61
CA ALA A 3 -1.60 21.04 -16.68
C ALA A 3 -1.66 22.28 -15.78
N LEU A 4 -1.39 22.11 -14.49
CA LEU A 4 -1.13 23.24 -13.59
C LEU A 4 -0.09 24.13 -14.27
N THR A 5 -0.49 25.34 -14.68
CA THR A 5 0.45 26.25 -15.34
C THR A 5 1.40 26.80 -14.27
N PRO A 6 2.73 26.76 -14.49
CA PRO A 6 3.69 27.39 -13.59
C PRO A 6 3.63 28.90 -13.82
N LYS A 7 2.61 29.56 -13.28
CA LYS A 7 2.49 31.01 -13.26
C LYS A 7 1.99 31.49 -11.91
N GLU A 8 2.78 31.24 -10.90
CA GLU A 8 2.92 32.09 -9.71
C GLU A 8 4.18 31.58 -9.00
N LYS A 9 5.11 32.48 -8.65
CA LYS A 9 6.26 32.13 -7.81
C LYS A 9 5.73 31.32 -6.62
N ALA A 10 6.39 30.20 -6.28
CA ALA A 10 6.10 29.47 -5.05
C ALA A 10 5.93 30.51 -3.92
N PRO A 11 4.75 30.62 -3.29
CA PRO A 11 4.56 31.62 -2.25
C PRO A 11 5.62 31.36 -1.18
N GLU A 12 6.30 32.40 -0.68
CA GLU A 12 7.25 32.26 0.44
C GLU A 12 6.62 31.48 1.62
N ALA A 13 5.29 31.53 1.73
CA ALA A 13 4.48 30.84 2.73
C ALA A 13 4.19 29.35 2.45
N GLY A 14 4.44 28.82 1.25
CA GLY A 14 4.12 27.43 0.86
C GLY A 14 2.61 27.14 0.73
N ILE A 15 2.24 25.85 0.76
CA ILE A 15 0.85 25.37 0.60
C ILE A 15 0.03 25.55 1.89
N GLY A 16 0.68 25.61 3.05
CA GLY A 16 0.07 25.74 4.37
C GLY A 16 -0.48 24.43 4.93
N ILE A 17 0.24 23.30 4.80
CA ILE A 17 -0.24 21.96 5.20
C ILE A 17 -0.70 21.91 6.67
N GLU A 18 0.13 22.37 7.61
CA GLU A 18 -0.20 22.34 9.05
C GLU A 18 -1.40 23.24 9.37
N LYS A 19 -1.41 24.45 8.79
CA LYS A 19 -2.50 25.43 8.94
C LYS A 19 -3.81 24.90 8.38
N PHE A 20 -3.77 24.19 7.27
CA PHE A 20 -4.94 23.55 6.67
C PHE A 20 -5.52 22.47 7.59
N LEU A 21 -4.69 21.64 8.21
CA LEU A 21 -5.14 20.52 9.06
C LEU A 21 -5.61 20.98 10.45
N GLN A 22 -5.18 22.15 10.92
CA GLN A 22 -5.56 22.69 12.23
C GLN A 22 -7.09 22.80 12.37
N GLY A 23 -7.63 22.23 13.46
CA GLY A 23 -9.05 22.24 13.78
C GLY A 23 -9.93 21.43 12.82
N LYS A 24 -9.37 20.75 11.81
CA LYS A 24 -10.16 19.97 10.85
C LYS A 24 -10.77 18.73 11.48
N VAL A 25 -11.98 18.42 11.04
CA VAL A 25 -12.67 17.18 11.35
C VAL A 25 -12.52 16.24 10.16
N MET A 26 -12.01 15.03 10.41
CA MET A 26 -11.61 14.08 9.36
C MET A 26 -12.31 12.75 9.57
N LEU A 27 -12.86 12.17 8.50
CA LEU A 27 -13.30 10.78 8.47
C LEU A 27 -12.29 9.96 7.67
N ILE A 28 -11.70 8.94 8.31
CA ILE A 28 -10.69 8.08 7.69
C ILE A 28 -11.23 6.66 7.62
N THR A 29 -11.45 6.18 6.40
CA THR A 29 -11.75 4.77 6.13
C THR A 29 -10.45 4.00 5.90
N GLY A 30 -10.42 2.72 6.27
CA GLY A 30 -9.20 1.92 6.13
C GLY A 30 -8.04 2.37 7.02
N ALA A 31 -8.33 3.08 8.11
CA ALA A 31 -7.33 3.61 9.05
C ALA A 31 -6.43 2.53 9.67
N THR A 32 -6.92 1.29 9.76
CA THR A 32 -6.15 0.12 10.24
C THR A 32 -5.26 -0.50 9.16
N GLY A 33 -5.39 -0.10 7.90
CA GLY A 33 -4.52 -0.56 6.83
C GLY A 33 -3.15 0.12 6.89
N PHE A 34 -2.17 -0.50 6.22
CA PHE A 34 -0.78 -0.04 6.20
C PHE A 34 -0.61 1.47 5.95
N LEU A 35 -1.11 1.98 4.82
CA LEU A 35 -1.05 3.42 4.49
C LEU A 35 -1.87 4.27 5.47
N GLY A 36 -3.05 3.79 5.89
CA GLY A 36 -3.95 4.50 6.78
C GLY A 36 -3.35 4.75 8.16
N LYS A 37 -2.62 3.77 8.71
CA LYS A 37 -1.92 3.92 9.99
C LYS A 37 -0.83 4.97 9.92
N VAL A 38 -0.02 4.98 8.86
CA VAL A 38 1.04 5.98 8.65
C VAL A 38 0.44 7.38 8.47
N LEU A 39 -0.69 7.49 7.76
CA LEU A 39 -1.43 8.75 7.63
C LEU A 39 -1.88 9.28 9.01
N VAL A 40 -2.52 8.44 9.82
CA VAL A 40 -2.99 8.83 11.17
C VAL A 40 -1.81 9.20 12.07
N GLU A 41 -0.75 8.38 12.08
CA GLU A 41 0.46 8.68 12.86
C GLU A 41 1.06 10.02 12.45
N LYS A 42 1.22 10.26 11.14
CA LYS A 42 1.81 11.48 10.61
C LYS A 42 1.02 12.71 11.02
N ILE A 43 -0.31 12.68 10.88
CA ILE A 43 -1.16 13.82 11.26
C ILE A 43 -1.06 14.07 12.77
N LEU A 44 -1.19 13.04 13.61
CA LEU A 44 -1.14 13.20 15.06
C LEU A 44 0.22 13.71 15.55
N ARG A 45 1.32 13.26 14.93
CA ARG A 45 2.68 13.66 15.31
C ARG A 45 3.04 15.07 14.86
N THR A 46 2.54 15.52 13.70
CA THR A 46 2.92 16.81 13.12
C THR A 46 1.91 17.93 13.40
N VAL A 47 0.61 17.60 13.48
CA VAL A 47 -0.47 18.56 13.71
C VAL A 47 -1.37 18.07 14.86
N PRO A 48 -0.89 18.08 16.11
CA PRO A 48 -1.71 17.68 17.26
C PRO A 48 -2.92 18.60 17.47
N SER A 49 -2.91 19.80 16.89
CA SER A 49 -4.03 20.74 16.87
C SER A 49 -5.12 20.43 15.83
N VAL A 50 -5.03 19.28 15.14
CA VAL A 50 -6.16 18.75 14.35
C VAL A 50 -7.41 18.65 15.23
N GLY A 51 -8.60 18.79 14.65
CA GLY A 51 -9.86 18.76 15.41
C GLY A 51 -10.21 17.34 15.87
N LYS A 52 -11.16 16.69 15.18
CA LYS A 52 -11.60 15.32 15.49
C LYS A 52 -11.24 14.36 14.35
N MET A 53 -10.79 13.16 14.68
CA MET A 53 -10.66 12.08 13.71
C MET A 53 -11.70 10.98 13.98
N TYR A 54 -12.46 10.64 12.95
CA TYR A 54 -13.37 9.51 12.96
C TYR A 54 -12.70 8.37 12.20
N LEU A 55 -12.27 7.34 12.92
CA LEU A 55 -11.63 6.17 12.32
C LEU A 55 -12.66 5.06 12.14
N LEU A 56 -12.91 4.69 10.89
CA LEU A 56 -13.92 3.67 10.58
C LEU A 56 -13.33 2.26 10.73
N LEU A 57 -13.83 1.52 11.72
CA LEU A 57 -13.38 0.17 12.06
C LEU A 57 -14.45 -0.86 11.78
N ARG A 58 -14.09 -1.91 11.03
CA ARG A 58 -14.97 -3.08 10.90
C ARG A 58 -14.83 -3.97 12.14
N ALA A 59 -15.92 -4.11 12.89
CA ALA A 59 -16.00 -4.99 14.04
C ALA A 59 -17.41 -5.57 14.21
N LYS A 60 -17.53 -6.66 14.98
CA LYS A 60 -18.82 -7.30 15.25
C LYS A 60 -19.69 -6.44 16.17
N ASP A 61 -19.09 -5.80 17.16
CA ASP A 61 -19.75 -4.99 18.17
C ASP A 61 -18.79 -3.89 18.68
N LYS A 62 -19.29 -3.05 19.59
CA LYS A 62 -18.54 -1.92 20.16
C LYS A 62 -17.34 -2.37 21.00
N GLY A 63 -17.43 -3.50 21.70
CA GLY A 63 -16.34 -4.05 22.50
C GLY A 63 -15.18 -4.52 21.63
N ALA A 64 -15.48 -5.34 20.63
CA ALA A 64 -14.50 -5.82 19.65
C ALA A 64 -13.84 -4.67 18.88
N ALA A 65 -14.59 -3.61 18.59
CA ALA A 65 -14.04 -2.42 17.96
C ALA A 65 -13.06 -1.68 18.87
N ARG A 66 -13.34 -1.56 20.17
CA ARG A 66 -12.45 -0.92 21.15
C ARG A 66 -11.17 -1.72 21.36
N GLU A 67 -11.27 -3.04 21.44
CA GLU A 67 -10.10 -3.92 21.51
C GLU A 67 -9.25 -3.82 20.24
N ARG A 68 -9.88 -3.89 19.07
CA ARG A 68 -9.18 -3.72 17.80
C ARG A 68 -8.49 -2.36 17.73
N LEU A 69 -9.16 -1.29 18.18
CA LEU A 69 -8.55 0.02 18.23
C LEU A 69 -7.30 0.06 19.10
N LYS A 70 -7.35 -0.57 20.28
CA LYS A 70 -6.22 -0.68 21.18
C LYS A 70 -5.04 -1.39 20.50
N LEU A 71 -5.28 -2.55 19.90
CA LEU A 71 -4.23 -3.34 19.25
C LEU A 71 -3.63 -2.61 18.04
N GLU A 72 -4.47 -2.00 17.21
CA GLU A 72 -4.04 -1.43 15.92
C GLU A 72 -3.39 -0.05 16.06
N PHE A 73 -3.66 0.68 17.14
CA PHE A 73 -3.17 2.05 17.34
C PHE A 73 -2.39 2.22 18.66
N LEU A 74 -2.98 1.86 19.81
CA LEU A 74 -2.32 2.09 21.10
C LEU A 74 -1.07 1.22 21.30
N GLU A 75 -1.14 -0.04 20.88
CA GLU A 75 -0.06 -1.03 21.07
C GLU A 75 0.84 -1.19 19.83
N ALA A 76 0.46 -0.62 18.69
CA ALA A 76 1.22 -0.74 17.46
C ALA A 76 2.56 0.02 17.51
N GLU A 77 3.65 -0.64 17.12
CA GLU A 77 5.01 -0.07 17.18
C GLU A 77 5.15 1.23 16.37
N LEU A 78 4.34 1.40 15.32
CA LEU A 78 4.31 2.63 14.52
C LEU A 78 4.15 3.88 15.38
N PHE A 79 3.29 3.81 16.41
CA PHE A 79 2.93 4.94 17.27
C PHE A 79 3.92 5.13 18.43
N LYS A 80 5.05 4.42 18.46
CA LYS A 80 6.04 4.55 19.55
C LYS A 80 6.60 5.97 19.69
N CYS A 81 6.74 6.71 18.59
CA CYS A 81 7.20 8.10 18.63
C CYS A 81 6.20 8.99 19.36
N LEU A 82 4.91 8.82 19.10
CA LEU A 82 3.84 9.49 19.87
C LEU A 82 3.87 9.07 21.35
N LYS A 83 4.06 7.78 21.62
CA LYS A 83 4.20 7.29 23.00
C LYS A 83 5.38 7.92 23.74
N GLN A 84 6.51 8.14 23.05
CA GLN A 84 7.68 8.83 23.61
C GLN A 84 7.42 10.33 23.83
N ILE A 85 6.68 10.99 22.93
CA ILE A 85 6.34 12.42 23.05
C ILE A 85 5.39 12.67 24.22
N TYR A 86 4.36 11.83 24.38
CA TYR A 86 3.28 12.06 25.36
C TYR A 86 3.44 11.32 26.68
N GLY A 87 4.35 10.34 26.77
CA GLY A 87 4.62 9.59 28.01
C GLY A 87 3.35 8.97 28.60
N GLU A 88 3.08 9.24 29.88
CA GLU A 88 1.88 8.78 30.59
C GLU A 88 0.58 9.33 29.98
N GLY A 89 0.62 10.49 29.32
CA GLY A 89 -0.52 11.10 28.64
C GLY A 89 -0.87 10.47 27.29
N TYR A 90 -0.07 9.51 26.79
CA TYR A 90 -0.24 8.93 25.45
C TYR A 90 -1.63 8.30 25.24
N GLU A 91 -2.10 7.50 26.19
CA GLU A 91 -3.40 6.82 26.04
C GLU A 91 -4.54 7.83 26.03
N ALA A 92 -4.52 8.84 26.91
CA ALA A 92 -5.50 9.91 26.95
C ALA A 92 -5.48 10.75 25.66
N PHE A 93 -4.28 11.07 25.16
CA PHE A 93 -4.10 11.78 23.88
C PHE A 93 -4.74 10.99 22.74
N MET A 94 -4.34 9.73 22.55
CA MET A 94 -4.86 8.88 21.49
C MET A 94 -6.38 8.71 21.60
N MET A 95 -6.91 8.49 22.80
CA MET A 95 -8.35 8.34 23.04
C MET A 95 -9.15 9.65 22.81
N THR A 96 -8.50 10.81 22.71
CA THR A 96 -9.17 12.07 22.36
C THR A 96 -9.45 12.15 20.86
N TYR A 97 -8.54 11.66 20.02
CA TYR A 97 -8.66 11.72 18.55
C TYR A 97 -9.26 10.47 17.96
N VAL A 98 -9.26 9.36 18.68
CA VAL A 98 -9.64 8.05 18.16
C VAL A 98 -10.98 7.64 18.77
N THR A 99 -12.08 8.33 18.40
CA THR A 99 -13.41 8.08 18.99
C THR A 99 -14.52 7.92 17.96
N ARG A 100 -14.86 6.66 17.65
CA ARG A 100 -16.15 5.98 17.94
C ARG A 100 -16.24 4.68 17.11
N PRO A 101 -16.56 3.52 17.72
CA PRO A 101 -16.84 2.30 16.98
C PRO A 101 -18.21 2.39 16.28
N GLY A 102 -18.23 2.32 14.95
CA GLY A 102 -19.45 2.31 14.14
C GLY A 102 -19.37 1.28 13.01
N ARG A 103 -20.47 0.57 12.76
CA ARG A 103 -20.60 -0.31 11.59
C ARG A 103 -20.97 0.54 10.38
N ILE A 104 -20.20 0.37 9.30
CA ILE A 104 -20.28 1.10 8.02
C ILE A 104 -21.69 1.16 7.41
N MET A 105 -22.60 0.23 7.72
CA MET A 105 -23.92 0.25 7.09
C MET A 105 -24.97 1.08 7.85
N GLU A 106 -24.88 1.24 9.17
CA GLU A 106 -25.96 1.88 9.96
C GLU A 106 -25.67 3.36 10.27
N ASP A 107 -24.41 3.72 10.53
CA ASP A 107 -24.06 5.10 10.89
C ASP A 107 -23.79 6.00 9.68
N ILE A 108 -23.30 5.44 8.56
CA ILE A 108 -23.26 6.18 7.29
C ILE A 108 -24.69 6.38 6.78
N ILE A 109 -25.58 5.41 6.95
CA ILE A 109 -27.02 5.63 6.75
C ILE A 109 -27.53 6.66 7.75
N SER A 110 -27.11 6.70 9.02
CA SER A 110 -27.59 7.76 9.95
C SER A 110 -27.07 9.16 9.60
N ILE A 111 -25.82 9.31 9.14
CA ILE A 111 -25.23 10.60 8.73
C ILE A 111 -25.77 11.00 7.35
N ALA A 112 -25.91 10.04 6.43
CA ALA A 112 -26.60 10.22 5.17
C ALA A 112 -28.08 10.51 5.37
N ASN A 113 -28.76 9.94 6.37
CA ASN A 113 -30.17 10.21 6.72
C ASN A 113 -30.36 11.63 7.27
N CYS A 114 -29.35 12.18 7.96
CA CYS A 114 -29.33 13.59 8.32
C CYS A 114 -29.19 14.51 7.10
N MET A 115 -28.62 14.02 5.98
CA MET A 115 -28.48 14.74 4.71
C MET A 115 -29.58 14.37 3.67
N GLU A 116 -30.21 13.20 3.78
CA GLU A 116 -31.22 12.66 2.87
C GLU A 116 -32.57 13.35 3.05
N ASN A 117 -32.82 13.96 4.21
CA ASN A 117 -33.99 14.81 4.40
C ASN A 117 -33.99 16.03 3.46
N GLU A 118 -32.86 16.36 2.81
CA GLU A 118 -32.81 17.38 1.74
C GLU A 118 -32.77 16.78 0.31
N VAL A 119 -32.30 15.53 0.13
CA VAL A 119 -32.07 14.92 -1.21
C VAL A 119 -33.26 14.09 -1.73
N LEU A 120 -34.12 13.58 -0.85
CA LEU A 120 -35.29 12.75 -1.22
C LEU A 120 -36.36 13.45 -2.08
N ASN A 121 -36.23 14.76 -2.34
CA ASN A 121 -37.05 15.48 -3.31
C ASN A 121 -36.50 15.45 -4.75
N SER A 122 -35.36 14.80 -5.00
CA SER A 122 -34.78 14.70 -6.35
C SER A 122 -34.73 13.24 -6.82
N ASN A 123 -35.80 12.80 -7.47
CA ASN A 123 -35.88 11.57 -8.25
C ASN A 123 -34.92 11.60 -9.46
N LYS A 124 -33.60 11.44 -9.24
CA LYS A 124 -32.64 11.15 -10.31
C LYS A 124 -32.24 9.68 -10.27
N SER A 125 -32.89 8.93 -11.16
CA SER A 125 -32.57 7.58 -11.62
C SER A 125 -31.07 7.23 -11.56
N LEU A 126 -30.67 6.49 -10.52
CA LEU A 126 -29.33 5.86 -10.43
C LEU A 126 -29.09 4.80 -11.53
N GLY A 127 -30.15 4.37 -12.22
CA GLY A 127 -30.15 3.29 -13.21
C GLY A 127 -29.61 3.64 -14.60
N LYS A 128 -28.97 4.80 -14.80
CA LYS A 128 -28.45 5.24 -16.12
C LYS A 128 -26.93 5.43 -16.19
N LEU A 129 -26.18 5.17 -15.12
CA LEU A 129 -24.73 5.39 -15.09
C LEU A 129 -23.98 4.08 -15.39
N LEU A 130 -23.17 4.06 -16.45
CA LEU A 130 -22.42 2.89 -16.91
C LEU A 130 -21.62 2.17 -15.80
N PRO A 131 -20.97 2.86 -14.83
CA PRO A 131 -20.26 2.19 -13.74
C PRO A 131 -21.18 1.50 -12.73
N ALA A 132 -22.38 2.02 -12.51
CA ALA A 132 -23.38 1.38 -11.64
C ALA A 132 -23.85 0.05 -12.24
N MET A 133 -24.03 0.01 -13.57
CA MET A 133 -24.36 -1.23 -14.28
C MET A 133 -23.23 -2.26 -14.22
N ILE A 134 -21.96 -1.82 -14.35
CA ILE A 134 -20.80 -2.72 -14.19
C ILE A 134 -20.80 -3.29 -12.77
N LEU A 135 -20.90 -2.43 -11.75
CA LEU A 135 -20.88 -2.86 -10.35
C LEU A 135 -22.03 -3.83 -10.03
N GLU A 136 -23.24 -3.53 -10.48
CA GLU A 136 -24.41 -4.40 -10.28
C GLU A 136 -24.23 -5.76 -10.95
N ASN A 137 -23.68 -5.79 -12.17
CA ASN A 137 -23.38 -7.04 -12.87
C ASN A 137 -22.31 -7.86 -12.15
N GLU A 138 -21.23 -7.23 -11.69
CA GLU A 138 -20.19 -7.91 -10.90
C GLU A 138 -20.75 -8.45 -9.57
N MET A 139 -21.61 -7.69 -8.89
CA MET A 139 -22.28 -8.13 -7.66
C MET A 139 -23.20 -9.33 -7.88
N LYS A 140 -23.95 -9.35 -9.00
CA LYS A 140 -24.78 -10.50 -9.40
C LYS A 140 -23.93 -11.75 -9.61
N LEU A 141 -22.79 -11.63 -10.29
CA LEU A 141 -21.87 -12.75 -10.51
C LEU A 141 -21.31 -13.31 -9.19
N VAL A 142 -20.90 -12.44 -8.27
CA VAL A 142 -20.44 -12.84 -6.94
C VAL A 142 -21.54 -13.56 -6.16
N ALA A 143 -22.78 -13.06 -6.22
CA ALA A 143 -23.92 -13.67 -5.55
C ALA A 143 -24.24 -15.07 -6.10
N VAL A 144 -24.21 -15.24 -7.44
CA VAL A 144 -24.40 -16.55 -8.08
C VAL A 144 -23.29 -17.51 -7.70
N CYS A 145 -22.02 -17.07 -7.74
CA CYS A 145 -20.89 -17.92 -7.33
C CYS A 145 -21.03 -18.42 -5.89
N LYS A 146 -21.45 -17.55 -4.96
CA LYS A 146 -21.67 -17.94 -3.56
C LYS A 146 -22.83 -18.92 -3.36
N LYS A 147 -23.83 -18.92 -4.24
CA LYS A 147 -24.96 -19.86 -4.17
C LYS A 147 -24.61 -21.26 -4.68
N ASN A 148 -23.64 -21.35 -5.59
CA ASN A 148 -23.27 -22.62 -6.24
C ASN A 148 -22.41 -23.55 -5.36
N TYR A 149 -21.84 -23.03 -4.27
CA TYR A 149 -20.95 -23.79 -3.39
C TYR A 149 -21.31 -23.54 -1.93
N SER A 150 -21.36 -24.61 -1.13
CA SER A 150 -21.67 -24.55 0.31
C SER A 150 -20.41 -24.46 1.19
N ASP A 151 -19.27 -24.98 0.71
CA ASP A 151 -18.01 -24.95 1.44
C ASP A 151 -17.32 -23.58 1.31
N ALA A 152 -16.99 -22.97 2.45
CA ALA A 152 -16.42 -21.63 2.51
C ALA A 152 -15.03 -21.52 1.85
N SER A 153 -14.21 -22.58 1.89
CA SER A 153 -12.90 -22.62 1.25
C SER A 153 -13.04 -22.69 -0.26
N ILE A 154 -13.94 -23.55 -0.76
CA ILE A 154 -14.24 -23.66 -2.20
C ILE A 154 -14.83 -22.36 -2.73
N VAL A 155 -15.75 -21.73 -1.97
CA VAL A 155 -16.30 -20.40 -2.31
C VAL A 155 -15.17 -19.37 -2.43
N ALA A 156 -14.23 -19.33 -1.49
CA ALA A 156 -13.12 -18.38 -1.53
C ALA A 156 -12.22 -18.61 -2.75
N GLU A 157 -11.88 -19.85 -3.06
CA GLU A 157 -11.09 -20.21 -4.24
C GLU A 157 -11.80 -19.80 -5.54
N LYS A 158 -13.07 -20.17 -5.69
CA LYS A 158 -13.87 -19.87 -6.89
C LYS A 158 -14.11 -18.37 -7.08
N LEU A 159 -14.31 -17.63 -5.99
CA LEU A 159 -14.39 -16.17 -6.04
C LEU A 159 -13.06 -15.52 -6.45
N SER A 160 -11.93 -16.07 -6.00
CA SER A 160 -10.61 -15.60 -6.40
C SER A 160 -10.36 -15.85 -7.90
N GLU A 161 -10.71 -17.05 -8.38
CA GLU A 161 -10.63 -17.42 -9.79
C GLU A 161 -11.51 -16.50 -10.65
N LEU A 162 -12.77 -16.33 -10.26
CA LEU A 162 -13.72 -15.45 -10.93
C LEU A 162 -13.17 -14.03 -10.99
N GLY A 163 -12.72 -13.47 -9.87
CA GLY A 163 -12.17 -12.11 -9.81
C GLY A 163 -11.01 -11.90 -10.78
N LEU A 164 -10.11 -12.87 -10.91
CA LEU A 164 -9.01 -12.82 -11.87
C LEU A 164 -9.51 -12.92 -13.33
N GLN A 165 -10.48 -13.79 -13.61
CA GLN A 165 -11.11 -13.86 -14.93
C GLN A 165 -11.79 -12.54 -15.31
N ARG A 166 -12.46 -11.88 -14.35
CA ARG A 166 -13.07 -10.56 -14.56
C ARG A 166 -12.00 -9.51 -14.86
N ALA A 167 -10.95 -9.44 -14.04
CA ALA A 167 -9.84 -8.51 -14.25
C ALA A 167 -9.25 -8.67 -15.66
N ASN A 168 -8.88 -9.89 -16.04
CA ASN A 168 -8.31 -10.19 -17.36
C ASN A 168 -9.27 -9.84 -18.51
N LYS A 169 -10.57 -10.13 -18.37
CA LYS A 169 -11.59 -9.78 -19.37
C LYS A 169 -11.62 -8.27 -19.66
N PHE A 170 -11.40 -7.45 -18.64
CA PHE A 170 -11.38 -5.98 -18.76
C PHE A 170 -9.96 -5.41 -18.94
N GLY A 171 -8.96 -6.25 -19.22
CA GLY A 171 -7.59 -5.82 -19.52
C GLY A 171 -6.74 -5.47 -18.29
N TRP A 172 -7.18 -5.86 -17.07
CA TRP A 172 -6.43 -5.62 -15.84
C TRP A 172 -5.62 -6.86 -15.44
N PRO A 173 -4.33 -6.70 -15.06
CA PRO A 173 -3.45 -7.83 -14.77
C PRO A 173 -3.79 -8.56 -13.47
N ASN A 174 -4.55 -7.91 -12.58
CA ASN A 174 -5.02 -8.51 -11.33
C ASN A 174 -6.30 -7.84 -10.82
N THR A 175 -6.97 -8.54 -9.91
CA THR A 175 -8.23 -8.11 -9.29
C THR A 175 -8.08 -6.80 -8.52
N TYR A 176 -6.93 -6.53 -7.89
CA TYR A 176 -6.71 -5.31 -7.13
C TYR A 176 -6.81 -4.06 -8.02
N MET A 177 -6.08 -4.02 -9.13
CA MET A 177 -6.11 -2.90 -10.08
C MET A 177 -7.49 -2.74 -10.69
N PHE A 178 -8.15 -3.85 -11.03
CA PHE A 178 -9.52 -3.83 -11.57
C PHE A 178 -10.51 -3.17 -10.61
N VAL A 179 -10.52 -3.57 -9.32
CA VAL A 179 -11.48 -3.02 -8.36
C VAL A 179 -11.15 -1.55 -8.02
N LYS A 180 -9.86 -1.16 -8.05
CA LYS A 180 -9.47 0.26 -7.89
C LYS A 180 -9.94 1.12 -9.05
N ALA A 181 -9.85 0.62 -10.28
CA ALA A 181 -10.37 1.30 -11.45
C ALA A 181 -11.89 1.48 -11.38
N ILE A 182 -12.64 0.42 -11.00
CA ILE A 182 -14.08 0.53 -10.75
C ILE A 182 -14.36 1.58 -9.66
N GLY A 183 -13.61 1.58 -8.57
CA GLY A 183 -13.77 2.55 -7.49
C GLY A 183 -13.61 3.99 -7.95
N GLU A 184 -12.61 4.27 -8.80
CA GLU A 184 -12.45 5.59 -9.41
C GLU A 184 -13.64 5.96 -10.30
N MET A 185 -14.14 5.02 -11.11
CA MET A 185 -15.31 5.25 -11.96
C MET A 185 -16.56 5.56 -11.13
N VAL A 186 -16.76 4.86 -10.01
CA VAL A 186 -17.88 5.12 -9.09
C VAL A 186 -17.76 6.53 -8.50
N ILE A 187 -16.58 6.92 -8.02
CA ILE A 187 -16.35 8.27 -7.48
C ILE A 187 -16.62 9.34 -8.54
N ASP A 188 -16.11 9.17 -9.76
CA ASP A 188 -16.29 10.14 -10.84
C ASP A 188 -17.76 10.40 -11.18
N ASN A 189 -18.62 9.40 -10.97
CA ASN A 189 -20.04 9.47 -11.27
C ASN A 189 -20.89 9.94 -10.08
N MET A 190 -20.41 9.77 -8.84
CA MET A 190 -21.17 10.07 -7.62
C MET A 190 -20.69 11.31 -6.86
N ARG A 191 -19.53 11.87 -7.19
CA ARG A 191 -18.91 12.95 -6.40
C ARG A 191 -19.68 14.28 -6.40
N GLU A 192 -20.53 14.52 -7.40
CA GLU A 192 -21.20 15.81 -7.61
C GLU A 192 -20.20 16.99 -7.52
N ASP A 193 -20.46 17.97 -6.65
CA ASP A 193 -19.61 19.15 -6.45
C ASP A 193 -18.47 18.93 -5.43
N VAL A 194 -18.32 17.72 -4.90
CA VAL A 194 -17.25 17.40 -3.96
C VAL A 194 -15.90 17.39 -4.70
N PRO A 195 -14.90 18.20 -4.29
CA PRO A 195 -13.55 18.12 -4.83
C PRO A 195 -12.92 16.77 -4.50
N VAL A 196 -12.26 16.15 -5.49
CA VAL A 196 -11.70 14.81 -5.35
C VAL A 196 -10.21 14.82 -5.67
N ILE A 197 -9.43 14.21 -4.78
CA ILE A 197 -8.02 13.93 -4.99
C ILE A 197 -7.86 12.41 -5.17
N LYS A 198 -7.27 12.00 -6.28
CA LYS A 198 -6.93 10.61 -6.58
C LYS A 198 -5.43 10.42 -6.46
N MET A 199 -5.00 9.79 -5.36
CA MET A 199 -3.62 9.39 -5.16
C MET A 199 -3.40 8.00 -5.75
N ARG A 200 -2.48 7.89 -6.71
CA ARG A 200 -2.11 6.65 -7.40
C ARG A 200 -0.64 6.34 -7.11
N PRO A 201 -0.34 5.74 -5.96
CA PRO A 201 1.01 5.26 -5.70
C PRO A 201 1.28 3.97 -6.49
N THR A 202 2.56 3.71 -6.76
CA THR A 202 3.03 2.43 -7.29
C THR A 202 3.21 1.41 -6.15
N ILE A 203 4.20 0.51 -6.21
CA ILE A 203 4.39 -0.48 -5.15
C ILE A 203 4.83 0.24 -3.87
N VAL A 204 3.94 0.26 -2.88
CA VAL A 204 4.20 0.92 -1.60
C VAL A 204 4.91 -0.03 -0.65
N GLU A 205 6.08 0.37 -0.20
CA GLU A 205 6.93 -0.38 0.72
C GLU A 205 7.13 0.36 2.06
N SER A 206 8.00 -0.18 2.91
CA SER A 206 8.32 0.35 4.24
C SER A 206 8.61 1.86 4.26
N THR A 207 8.52 2.46 5.44
CA THR A 207 8.91 3.87 5.63
C THR A 207 10.38 4.10 5.29
N TYR A 208 10.69 5.20 4.61
CA TYR A 208 12.07 5.61 4.36
C TYR A 208 12.66 6.33 5.56
N LYS A 209 11.93 7.26 6.15
CA LYS A 209 12.38 8.11 7.27
C LYS A 209 11.40 8.13 8.42
N GLU A 210 10.11 8.32 8.15
CA GLU A 210 9.14 8.71 9.18
C GLU A 210 8.04 7.65 9.41
N PRO A 211 7.55 7.47 10.65
CA PRO A 211 8.07 8.06 11.90
C PRO A 211 9.43 7.52 12.33
N PHE A 212 9.81 6.36 11.80
CA PHE A 212 11.15 5.81 11.88
C PHE A 212 11.39 4.92 10.64
N PRO A 213 12.64 4.75 10.19
CA PRO A 213 12.96 3.98 8.99
C PRO A 213 12.59 2.50 9.14
N GLY A 214 12.08 1.90 8.06
CA GLY A 214 11.90 0.45 7.94
C GLY A 214 10.61 -0.09 8.55
N TRP A 215 9.70 0.77 9.04
CA TRP A 215 8.40 0.30 9.53
C TRP A 215 7.58 -0.27 8.38
N ILE A 216 7.06 -1.49 8.57
CA ILE A 216 6.25 -2.21 7.61
C ILE A 216 5.29 -3.14 8.36
N GLU A 217 4.11 -3.35 7.81
CA GLU A 217 3.10 -4.23 8.41
C GLU A 217 2.59 -5.24 7.39
N GLY A 218 2.83 -6.52 7.67
CA GLY A 218 2.52 -7.62 6.74
C GLY A 218 3.39 -7.60 5.49
N HIS A 219 3.33 -8.68 4.72
CA HIS A 219 4.06 -8.76 3.46
C HIS A 219 3.48 -7.81 2.40
N LYS A 220 4.36 -7.01 1.81
CA LYS A 220 4.14 -6.17 0.62
C LYS A 220 4.59 -6.90 -0.64
N ALA A 221 4.63 -6.19 -1.76
CA ALA A 221 4.78 -6.83 -3.06
C ALA A 221 6.17 -7.47 -3.24
N MET A 222 7.25 -6.85 -2.77
CA MET A 222 8.59 -7.44 -2.90
C MET A 222 8.92 -8.47 -1.81
N ASP A 223 8.30 -8.33 -0.63
CA ASP A 223 8.67 -9.06 0.58
C ASP A 223 8.70 -10.59 0.45
N PRO A 224 7.79 -11.25 -0.28
CA PRO A 224 7.88 -12.70 -0.49
C PRO A 224 9.16 -13.10 -1.22
N LEU A 225 9.59 -12.32 -2.22
CA LEU A 225 10.81 -12.61 -2.99
C LEU A 225 12.05 -12.45 -2.11
N ILE A 226 12.11 -11.36 -1.34
CA ILE A 226 13.18 -11.11 -0.36
C ILE A 226 13.25 -12.25 0.64
N SER A 227 12.10 -12.61 1.23
CA SER A 227 12.01 -13.65 2.26
C SER A 227 12.44 -15.02 1.72
N TYR A 228 11.99 -15.40 0.52
CA TYR A 228 12.36 -16.69 -0.06
C TYR A 228 13.79 -16.75 -0.57
N ASN A 229 14.35 -15.63 -1.04
CA ASN A 229 15.77 -15.55 -1.38
C ASN A 229 16.64 -15.67 -0.12
N GLY A 230 16.31 -14.95 0.96
CA GLY A 230 17.00 -15.03 2.25
C GLY A 230 16.98 -16.42 2.87
N GLN A 231 15.88 -17.16 2.70
CA GLN A 231 15.75 -18.56 3.11
C GLN A 231 16.46 -19.55 2.18
N GLY A 232 17.13 -19.08 1.11
CA GLY A 232 17.77 -19.94 0.11
C GLY A 232 16.81 -20.78 -0.73
N LYS A 233 15.50 -20.48 -0.68
CA LYS A 233 14.46 -21.23 -1.41
C LYS A 233 14.27 -20.73 -2.83
N LEU A 234 14.51 -19.44 -3.08
CA LEU A 234 14.36 -18.81 -4.39
C LEU A 234 15.71 -18.34 -4.93
N THR A 235 16.16 -18.96 -6.03
CA THR A 235 17.45 -18.66 -6.69
C THR A 235 17.31 -18.09 -8.10
N GLY A 236 16.09 -18.05 -8.63
CA GLY A 236 15.73 -17.33 -9.85
C GLY A 236 14.27 -16.92 -9.83
N PHE A 237 13.91 -15.87 -10.58
CA PHE A 237 12.54 -15.37 -10.67
C PHE A 237 12.23 -14.73 -12.03
N ILE A 238 10.95 -14.73 -12.39
CA ILE A 238 10.48 -14.21 -13.68
C ILE A 238 10.72 -12.70 -13.82
N GLY A 239 11.27 -12.27 -14.94
CA GLY A 239 11.45 -10.85 -15.27
C GLY A 239 12.24 -10.60 -16.54
N THR A 240 12.31 -9.33 -16.95
CA THR A 240 13.11 -8.90 -18.10
C THR A 240 14.36 -8.17 -17.61
N VAL A 241 15.50 -8.45 -18.25
CA VAL A 241 16.77 -7.76 -17.98
C VAL A 241 16.59 -6.25 -18.21
N ASN A 242 17.16 -5.44 -17.32
CA ASN A 242 17.03 -3.98 -17.33
C ASN A 242 15.59 -3.44 -17.17
N ASN A 243 14.61 -4.28 -16.82
CA ASN A 243 13.30 -3.76 -16.45
C ASN A 243 13.40 -2.99 -15.12
N VAL A 244 12.50 -2.04 -14.92
CA VAL A 244 12.45 -1.20 -13.73
C VAL A 244 11.23 -1.58 -12.92
N LEU A 245 11.43 -1.82 -11.63
CA LEU A 245 10.36 -2.02 -10.67
C LEU A 245 10.02 -0.68 -10.03
N ASP A 246 8.76 -0.26 -10.13
CA ASP A 246 8.35 1.03 -9.57
C ASP A 246 7.89 0.90 -8.12
N VAL A 247 8.72 1.41 -7.21
CA VAL A 247 8.56 1.30 -5.76
C VAL A 247 8.58 2.69 -5.13
N VAL A 248 7.78 2.89 -4.08
CA VAL A 248 7.74 4.12 -3.29
C VAL A 248 7.62 3.82 -1.79
N PRO A 249 8.35 4.55 -0.92
CA PRO A 249 8.15 4.47 0.53
C PRO A 249 6.78 5.00 0.98
N VAL A 250 6.14 4.34 1.94
CA VAL A 250 4.79 4.71 2.42
C VAL A 250 4.70 6.11 3.02
N ASP A 251 5.75 6.59 3.70
CA ASP A 251 5.80 7.91 4.31
C ASP A 251 5.80 9.03 3.27
N MET A 252 6.46 8.83 2.13
CA MET A 252 6.41 9.77 1.01
C MET A 252 5.03 9.82 0.35
N VAL A 253 4.34 8.67 0.25
CA VAL A 253 2.95 8.63 -0.26
C VAL A 253 2.00 9.39 0.68
N VAL A 254 2.15 9.23 1.99
CA VAL A 254 1.38 9.98 2.99
C VAL A 254 1.65 11.48 2.89
N ASN A 255 2.92 11.87 2.82
CA ASN A 255 3.30 13.27 2.74
C ASN A 255 2.75 13.94 1.47
N ALA A 256 2.84 13.28 0.30
CA ALA A 256 2.24 13.76 -0.94
C ALA A 256 0.70 13.88 -0.84
N SER A 257 0.05 12.94 -0.14
CA SER A 257 -1.39 12.97 0.08
C SER A 257 -1.80 14.17 0.93
N LEU A 258 -1.08 14.46 2.01
CA LEU A 258 -1.34 15.61 2.88
C LEU A 258 -1.11 16.95 2.16
N ALA A 259 -0.04 17.04 1.36
CA ALA A 259 0.22 18.22 0.54
C ALA A 259 -0.89 18.45 -0.50
N ALA A 260 -1.30 17.40 -1.21
CA ALA A 260 -2.38 17.47 -2.18
C ALA A 260 -3.71 17.89 -1.52
N MET A 261 -3.99 17.34 -0.33
CA MET A 261 -5.17 17.69 0.47
C MET A 261 -5.17 19.17 0.86
N ALA A 262 -4.04 19.72 1.30
CA ALA A 262 -3.96 21.13 1.65
C ALA A 262 -4.10 22.04 0.42
N MET A 263 -3.46 21.68 -0.69
CA MET A 263 -3.51 22.42 -1.96
C MET A 263 -4.94 22.56 -2.49
N HIS A 264 -5.71 21.48 -2.46
CA HIS A 264 -7.06 21.45 -3.04
C HIS A 264 -8.18 21.58 -2.02
N GLY A 265 -7.89 21.47 -0.72
CA GLY A 265 -8.90 21.54 0.33
C GLY A 265 -9.37 22.97 0.66
N VAL A 266 -8.71 23.98 0.09
CA VAL A 266 -9.08 25.41 0.25
C VAL A 266 -9.86 25.97 -0.94
N THR A 267 -9.89 25.26 -2.08
CA THR A 267 -10.65 25.69 -3.26
C THR A 267 -12.10 25.25 -3.18
N THR A 268 -13.00 26.10 -3.66
CA THR A 268 -14.44 25.78 -3.83
C THR A 268 -14.71 25.10 -5.18
N LYS A 269 -13.68 24.90 -6.01
CA LYS A 269 -13.83 24.33 -7.34
C LYS A 269 -13.99 22.82 -7.25
N ALA A 270 -15.09 22.31 -7.82
CA ALA A 270 -15.42 20.90 -7.90
C ALA A 270 -14.54 20.15 -8.92
N ASP A 271 -13.22 20.13 -8.71
CA ASP A 271 -12.25 19.49 -9.60
C ASP A 271 -11.85 18.08 -9.16
N ILE A 272 -11.36 17.30 -10.12
CA ILE A 272 -10.67 16.02 -9.89
C ILE A 272 -9.19 16.23 -10.15
N ASN A 273 -8.37 16.04 -9.12
CA ASN A 273 -6.92 16.13 -9.20
C ASN A 273 -6.29 14.76 -9.05
N ILE A 274 -5.41 14.37 -9.98
CA ILE A 274 -4.80 13.04 -10.00
C ILE A 274 -3.30 13.19 -9.79
N TYR A 275 -2.75 12.44 -8.83
CA TYR A 275 -1.33 12.43 -8.51
C TYR A 275 -0.79 11.01 -8.62
N HIS A 276 0.24 10.82 -9.45
CA HIS A 276 1.01 9.59 -9.48
C HIS A 276 2.20 9.74 -8.52
N VAL A 277 2.33 8.83 -7.56
CA VAL A 277 3.48 8.76 -6.65
C VAL A 277 4.28 7.53 -7.06
N ALA A 278 5.33 7.74 -7.85
CA ALA A 278 6.01 6.71 -8.61
C ALA A 278 7.50 7.04 -8.75
N SER A 279 8.40 6.07 -8.76
CA SER A 279 9.84 6.34 -8.89
C SER A 279 10.40 6.10 -10.28
N SER A 280 9.71 5.38 -11.16
CA SER A 280 10.31 4.82 -12.38
C SER A 280 10.86 5.83 -13.39
N VAL A 281 10.26 7.02 -13.50
CA VAL A 281 10.72 8.08 -14.42
C VAL A 281 11.83 8.92 -13.80
N SER A 282 11.75 9.18 -12.49
CA SER A 282 12.64 10.10 -11.77
C SER A 282 13.90 9.41 -11.23
N LEU A 283 13.77 8.18 -10.77
CA LEU A 283 14.83 7.40 -10.13
C LEU A 283 14.56 5.89 -10.30
N PRO A 284 14.87 5.31 -11.48
CA PRO A 284 14.55 3.92 -11.77
C PRO A 284 15.29 2.93 -10.86
N LEU A 285 14.55 1.98 -10.28
CA LEU A 285 15.08 0.81 -9.59
C LEU A 285 15.16 -0.38 -10.56
N ALA A 286 16.35 -0.67 -11.08
CA ALA A 286 16.55 -1.78 -12.00
C ALA A 286 16.34 -3.13 -11.29
N LEU A 287 15.61 -4.04 -11.93
CA LEU A 287 15.33 -5.38 -11.42
C LEU A 287 16.62 -6.19 -11.22
N GLN A 288 17.61 -6.00 -12.11
CA GLN A 288 18.91 -6.64 -12.02
C GLN A 288 19.68 -6.22 -10.77
N ASP A 289 19.74 -4.92 -10.47
CA ASP A 289 20.39 -4.42 -9.25
C ASP A 289 19.68 -4.96 -8.01
N LEU A 290 18.34 -4.97 -8.01
CA LEU A 290 17.55 -5.49 -6.91
C LEU A 290 17.87 -6.97 -6.61
N PHE A 291 17.87 -7.81 -7.64
CA PHE A 291 17.99 -9.27 -7.51
C PHE A 291 19.43 -9.76 -7.36
N GLU A 292 20.37 -9.20 -8.13
CA GLU A 292 21.76 -9.69 -8.18
C GLU A 292 22.70 -8.95 -7.23
N VAL A 293 22.35 -7.72 -6.83
CA VAL A 293 23.19 -6.87 -5.98
C VAL A 293 22.54 -6.69 -4.60
N TYR A 294 21.38 -6.05 -4.50
CA TYR A 294 20.85 -5.60 -3.20
C TYR A 294 20.43 -6.76 -2.29
N PHE A 295 19.63 -7.71 -2.80
CA PHE A 295 19.24 -8.89 -2.01
C PHE A 295 20.46 -9.72 -1.61
N TYR A 296 21.34 -9.99 -2.58
CA TYR A 296 22.54 -10.78 -2.38
C TYR A 296 23.49 -10.16 -1.36
N GLU A 297 23.79 -8.87 -1.47
CA GLU A 297 24.67 -8.17 -0.53
C GLU A 297 24.11 -8.17 0.89
N HIS A 298 22.81 -7.90 1.07
CA HIS A 298 22.19 -7.94 2.40
C HIS A 298 22.33 -9.33 3.04
N PHE A 299 21.91 -10.39 2.36
CA PHE A 299 21.95 -11.73 2.95
C PHE A 299 23.35 -12.35 3.01
N LYS A 300 24.31 -11.83 2.23
CA LYS A 300 25.72 -12.18 2.40
C LYS A 300 26.30 -11.58 3.68
N MET A 301 25.94 -10.33 4.02
CA MET A 301 26.41 -9.65 5.23
C MET A 301 25.67 -10.13 6.48
N TRP A 302 24.34 -10.26 6.39
CA TRP A 302 23.46 -10.69 7.46
C TRP A 302 22.65 -11.90 6.99
N PRO A 303 23.21 -13.12 7.00
CA PRO A 303 22.49 -14.31 6.56
C PRO A 303 21.28 -14.60 7.46
N CYS A 304 20.22 -15.15 6.87
CA CYS A 304 19.20 -15.86 7.65
C CYS A 304 19.81 -17.14 8.23
N VAL A 305 19.20 -17.67 9.28
CA VAL A 305 19.64 -18.92 9.92
C VAL A 305 18.64 -20.04 9.66
N ASP A 306 19.15 -21.26 9.47
CA ASP A 306 18.31 -22.46 9.38
C ASP A 306 17.76 -22.88 10.75
N ALA A 307 16.95 -23.94 10.79
CA ALA A 307 16.39 -24.47 12.04
C ALA A 307 17.44 -24.93 13.07
N ARG A 308 18.70 -25.12 12.64
CA ARG A 308 19.84 -25.50 13.49
C ARG A 308 20.70 -24.29 13.87
N GLY A 309 20.29 -23.07 13.50
CA GLY A 309 21.04 -21.84 13.77
C GLY A 309 22.23 -21.62 12.84
N LYS A 310 22.37 -22.40 11.76
CA LYS A 310 23.47 -22.26 10.81
C LYS A 310 23.14 -21.18 9.77
N PRO A 311 24.09 -20.29 9.42
CA PRO A 311 23.91 -19.33 8.33
C PRO A 311 23.56 -20.00 7.00
N ILE A 312 22.52 -19.47 6.35
CA ILE A 312 22.09 -19.88 5.01
C ILE A 312 22.92 -19.12 3.98
N ASN A 313 23.62 -19.83 3.10
CA ASN A 313 24.36 -19.22 2.00
C ASN A 313 23.42 -18.94 0.82
N VAL A 314 23.14 -17.67 0.55
CA VAL A 314 22.26 -17.26 -0.54
C VAL A 314 23.02 -17.19 -1.87
N GLN A 315 22.30 -17.44 -2.97
CA GLN A 315 22.80 -17.19 -4.32
C GLN A 315 22.19 -15.90 -4.87
N LYS A 316 22.88 -15.28 -5.83
CA LYS A 316 22.31 -14.19 -6.63
C LYS A 316 21.03 -14.67 -7.29
N LEU A 317 19.96 -13.90 -7.16
CA LEU A 317 18.67 -14.26 -7.72
C LEU A 317 18.71 -14.02 -9.24
N LYS A 318 18.64 -15.09 -10.04
CA LYS A 318 18.73 -15.01 -11.50
C LYS A 318 17.43 -14.46 -12.09
N ILE A 319 17.54 -13.57 -13.08
CA ILE A 319 16.40 -13.17 -13.91
C ILE A 319 16.13 -14.27 -14.94
N ILE A 320 14.90 -14.77 -14.96
CA ILE A 320 14.43 -15.79 -15.89
C ILE A 320 13.37 -15.16 -16.80
N THR A 321 13.50 -15.33 -18.11
CA THR A 321 12.77 -14.48 -19.07
C THR A 321 11.42 -15.05 -19.52
N SER A 322 11.17 -16.35 -19.31
CA SER A 322 9.91 -17.00 -19.66
C SER A 322 9.39 -17.90 -18.54
N MET A 323 8.08 -18.18 -18.56
CA MET A 323 7.45 -19.08 -17.58
C MET A 323 7.92 -20.53 -17.79
N GLU A 324 8.20 -20.92 -19.02
CA GLU A 324 8.73 -22.24 -19.36
C GLU A 324 10.13 -22.46 -18.77
N GLU A 325 11.02 -21.45 -18.90
CA GLU A 325 12.34 -21.47 -18.28
C GLU A 325 12.25 -21.46 -16.76
N PHE A 326 11.30 -20.71 -16.20
CA PHE A 326 11.08 -20.63 -14.76
C PHE A 326 10.62 -21.98 -14.20
N ASP A 327 9.70 -22.65 -14.89
CA ASP A 327 9.25 -23.99 -14.53
C ASP A 327 10.37 -25.02 -14.62
N ALA A 328 11.18 -24.98 -15.68
CA ALA A 328 12.34 -25.86 -15.82
C ALA A 328 13.39 -25.60 -14.72
N HIS A 329 13.60 -24.35 -14.34
CA HIS A 329 14.48 -23.96 -13.24
C HIS A 329 14.01 -24.54 -11.91
N LEU A 330 12.73 -24.36 -11.55
CA LEU A 330 12.14 -24.91 -10.33
C LEU A 330 12.21 -26.45 -10.29
N LEU A 331 11.95 -27.13 -11.41
CA LEU A 331 12.06 -28.58 -11.53
C LEU A 331 13.49 -29.06 -11.28
N ARG A 332 14.48 -28.40 -11.88
CA ARG A 332 15.90 -28.73 -11.69
C ARG A 332 16.29 -28.63 -10.21
N GLU A 333 15.88 -27.55 -9.54
CA GLU A 333 16.14 -27.40 -8.11
C GLU A 333 15.46 -28.46 -7.26
N ALA A 334 14.26 -28.90 -7.64
CA ALA A 334 13.54 -29.94 -6.90
C ALA A 334 14.19 -31.32 -7.01
N THR A 335 14.84 -31.63 -8.15
CA THR A 335 15.58 -32.88 -8.35
C THR A 335 16.86 -32.99 -7.52
N MET A 336 17.36 -31.88 -6.97
CA MET A 336 18.54 -31.87 -6.10
C MET A 336 18.24 -32.24 -4.64
N SER A 337 16.96 -32.43 -4.27
CA SER A 337 16.54 -32.81 -2.92
C SER A 337 16.80 -34.30 -2.64
N THR A 338 17.37 -34.61 -1.49
CA THR A 338 17.84 -35.96 -1.14
C THR A 338 16.87 -36.76 -0.27
N SER A 339 15.88 -36.13 0.38
CA SER A 339 14.93 -36.80 1.27
C SER A 339 13.46 -36.60 0.89
N SER A 340 12.61 -37.55 1.27
CA SER A 340 11.17 -37.55 0.94
C SER A 340 10.40 -36.39 1.58
N SER A 341 10.79 -35.95 2.78
CA SER A 341 10.22 -34.78 3.46
C SER A 341 10.58 -33.47 2.74
N GLU A 342 11.85 -33.31 2.35
CA GLU A 342 12.32 -32.15 1.58
C GLU A 342 11.61 -32.07 0.22
N MET A 343 11.33 -33.20 -0.43
CA MET A 343 10.57 -33.22 -1.69
C MET A 343 9.15 -32.67 -1.54
N VAL A 344 8.45 -33.00 -0.46
CA VAL A 344 7.09 -32.51 -0.21
C VAL A 344 7.10 -31.00 0.06
N GLU A 345 8.04 -30.52 0.87
CA GLU A 345 8.19 -29.08 1.14
C GLU A 345 8.58 -28.30 -0.13
N ARG A 346 9.50 -28.85 -0.94
CA ARG A 346 9.91 -28.24 -2.20
C ARG A 346 8.73 -28.16 -3.18
N ARG A 347 7.91 -29.20 -3.29
CA ARG A 347 6.71 -29.18 -4.14
C ARG A 347 5.72 -28.11 -3.70
N LYS A 348 5.45 -28.00 -2.40
CA LYS A 348 4.58 -26.92 -1.86
C LYS A 348 5.15 -25.53 -2.14
N PHE A 349 6.47 -25.38 -2.07
CA PHE A 349 7.15 -24.14 -2.43
C PHE A 349 7.05 -23.84 -3.93
N MET A 350 7.21 -24.84 -4.81
CA MET A 350 7.09 -24.66 -6.25
C MET A 350 5.71 -24.11 -6.65
N GLU A 351 4.63 -24.67 -6.12
CA GLU A 351 3.28 -24.16 -6.37
C GLU A 351 3.12 -22.69 -5.96
N LYS A 352 3.69 -22.32 -4.80
CA LYS A 352 3.71 -20.92 -4.33
C LYS A 352 4.57 -20.03 -5.24
N ALA A 353 5.73 -20.50 -5.68
CA ALA A 353 6.65 -19.75 -6.54
C ALA A 353 6.02 -19.50 -7.92
N LYS A 354 5.34 -20.50 -8.50
CA LYS A 354 4.57 -20.36 -9.74
C LYS A 354 3.42 -19.37 -9.60
N TYR A 355 2.69 -19.43 -8.49
CA TYR A 355 1.63 -18.46 -8.20
C TYR A 355 2.18 -17.02 -8.14
N LEU A 356 3.27 -16.81 -7.40
CA LEU A 356 3.93 -15.49 -7.32
C LEU A 356 4.45 -15.02 -8.68
N ALA A 357 5.08 -15.90 -9.46
CA ALA A 357 5.56 -15.58 -10.80
C ALA A 357 4.41 -15.11 -11.69
N LYS A 358 3.25 -15.80 -11.67
CA LYS A 358 2.06 -15.37 -12.41
C LYS A 358 1.54 -14.00 -11.95
N CYS A 359 1.53 -13.74 -10.64
CA CYS A 359 1.10 -12.46 -10.09
C CYS A 359 2.04 -11.29 -10.45
N TYR A 360 3.34 -11.56 -10.50
CA TYR A 360 4.37 -10.52 -10.66
C TYR A 360 4.84 -10.33 -12.09
N GLN A 361 4.63 -11.32 -12.97
CA GLN A 361 5.01 -11.27 -14.38
C GLN A 361 4.60 -9.95 -15.05
N PRO A 362 3.35 -9.44 -14.90
CA PRO A 362 2.98 -8.17 -15.52
C PRO A 362 3.90 -7.00 -15.11
N PHE A 363 4.39 -6.99 -13.88
CA PHE A 363 5.22 -5.91 -13.35
C PHE A 363 6.72 -6.13 -13.58
N THR A 364 7.17 -7.37 -13.69
CA THR A 364 8.58 -7.70 -13.89
C THR A 364 8.97 -7.88 -15.36
N THR A 365 8.02 -8.04 -16.28
CA THR A 365 8.30 -8.18 -17.72
C THR A 365 7.89 -6.98 -18.57
N TYR A 366 6.85 -6.23 -18.20
CA TYR A 366 6.44 -5.05 -18.97
C TYR A 366 7.11 -3.78 -18.43
N PRO A 367 7.65 -2.90 -19.31
CA PRO A 367 8.39 -1.71 -18.90
C PRO A 367 7.46 -0.54 -18.56
N TYR A 368 6.65 -0.68 -17.50
CA TYR A 368 5.79 0.41 -17.04
C TYR A 368 6.62 1.62 -16.59
N ARG A 369 6.21 2.81 -17.01
CA ARG A 369 6.77 4.11 -16.58
C ARG A 369 5.63 5.06 -16.28
N PHE A 370 5.66 5.69 -15.11
CA PHE A 370 4.57 6.53 -14.64
C PHE A 370 5.01 7.99 -14.57
N GLY A 371 4.39 8.85 -15.37
CA GLY A 371 4.63 10.30 -15.35
C GLY A 371 4.10 10.95 -14.07
N MET A 372 4.87 11.88 -13.53
CA MET A 372 4.65 12.48 -12.20
C MET A 372 4.37 13.99 -12.22
N ASN A 373 4.07 14.58 -13.38
CA ASN A 373 4.02 16.03 -13.55
C ASN A 373 3.27 16.76 -12.43
N ASN A 374 2.05 16.33 -12.09
CA ASN A 374 1.26 16.96 -11.02
C ASN A 374 1.94 16.85 -9.64
N THR A 375 2.58 15.72 -9.34
CA THR A 375 3.29 15.49 -8.08
C THR A 375 4.57 16.31 -7.99
N GLU A 376 5.28 16.48 -9.10
CA GLU A 376 6.45 17.37 -9.19
C GLU A 376 6.04 18.83 -9.02
N THR A 377 4.96 19.27 -9.68
CA THR A 377 4.42 20.62 -9.49
C THR A 377 3.97 20.85 -8.03
N LEU A 378 3.35 19.84 -7.40
CA LEU A 378 2.96 19.92 -5.99
C LEU A 378 4.19 20.10 -5.08
N TRP A 379 5.29 19.40 -5.36
CA TRP A 379 6.55 19.56 -4.65
C TRP A 379 7.13 20.98 -4.81
N GLU A 380 7.05 21.55 -6.01
CA GLU A 380 7.54 22.90 -6.31
C GLU A 380 6.73 24.00 -5.58
N CYS A 381 5.44 23.78 -5.35
CA CYS A 381 4.58 24.73 -4.62
C CYS A 381 4.84 24.76 -3.10
N MET A 382 5.55 23.79 -2.54
CA MET A 382 5.83 23.72 -1.10
C MET A 382 6.95 24.68 -0.68
N SER A 383 6.84 25.25 0.52
CA SER A 383 7.96 25.97 1.13
C SER A 383 9.08 25.02 1.58
N GLU A 384 10.27 25.55 1.86
CA GLU A 384 11.40 24.73 2.34
C GLU A 384 11.11 24.07 3.70
N ASP A 385 10.38 24.76 4.58
CA ASP A 385 9.94 24.18 5.85
C ASP A 385 8.94 23.04 5.65
N GLU A 386 8.02 23.19 4.69
CA GLU A 386 7.10 22.12 4.32
C GLU A 386 7.82 20.95 3.67
N LYS A 387 8.77 21.18 2.77
CA LYS A 387 9.59 20.12 2.17
C LYS A 387 10.39 19.36 3.21
N LYS A 388 10.86 20.04 4.26
CA LYS A 388 11.56 19.41 5.38
C LYS A 388 10.62 18.58 6.26
N LYS A 389 9.43 19.08 6.57
CA LYS A 389 8.46 18.40 7.46
C LYS A 389 7.61 17.35 6.76
N PHE A 390 7.25 17.55 5.50
CA PHE A 390 6.37 16.70 4.69
C PHE A 390 7.07 16.29 3.39
N GLY A 391 8.36 15.94 3.48
CA GLY A 391 9.18 15.59 2.32
C GLY A 391 8.68 14.37 1.55
N PHE A 392 8.57 14.45 0.22
CA PHE A 392 8.25 13.33 -0.66
C PHE A 392 9.03 13.34 -1.99
N ASP A 393 10.17 14.03 -2.04
CA ASP A 393 11.05 13.97 -3.21
C ASP A 393 11.66 12.58 -3.39
N LEU A 394 11.14 11.83 -4.35
CA LEU A 394 11.58 10.49 -4.70
C LEU A 394 12.99 10.46 -5.29
N LYS A 395 13.51 11.58 -5.83
CA LYS A 395 14.89 11.69 -6.34
C LYS A 395 15.93 11.64 -5.21
N SER A 396 15.50 11.90 -3.96
CA SER A 396 16.35 11.84 -2.77
C SER A 396 16.57 10.43 -2.19
N ILE A 397 15.95 9.40 -2.78
CA ILE A 397 16.09 8.02 -2.31
C ILE A 397 17.44 7.46 -2.77
N HIS A 398 18.17 6.83 -1.85
CA HIS A 398 19.34 6.02 -2.20
C HIS A 398 18.95 4.54 -2.22
N TRP A 399 18.60 3.97 -3.38
CA TRP A 399 18.03 2.62 -3.49
C TRP A 399 18.83 1.53 -2.77
N LYS A 400 20.14 1.50 -2.97
CA LYS A 400 21.04 0.56 -2.30
C LYS A 400 20.92 0.66 -0.77
N HIS A 401 20.96 1.88 -0.24
CA HIS A 401 20.84 2.09 1.20
C HIS A 401 19.45 1.72 1.72
N TYR A 402 18.39 2.16 1.02
CA TYR A 402 17.00 1.87 1.38
C TYR A 402 16.73 0.37 1.41
N ILE A 403 17.08 -0.38 0.36
CA ILE A 403 16.82 -1.82 0.32
C ILE A 403 17.66 -2.58 1.36
N ILE A 404 18.98 -2.36 1.40
CA ILE A 404 19.89 -3.17 2.21
C ILE A 404 19.78 -2.84 3.70
N ASN A 405 19.66 -1.56 4.07
CA ASN A 405 19.81 -1.10 5.45
C ASN A 405 18.50 -0.65 6.10
N ILE A 406 17.43 -0.45 5.33
CA ILE A 406 16.14 0.03 5.87
C ILE A 406 15.04 -1.01 5.66
N HIS A 407 14.73 -1.33 4.41
CA HIS A 407 13.57 -2.15 4.05
C HIS A 407 13.75 -3.62 4.43
N ILE A 408 14.83 -4.29 4.04
CA ILE A 408 15.04 -5.70 4.40
C ILE A 408 15.18 -5.88 5.93
N PRO A 409 15.97 -5.07 6.66
CA PRO A 409 16.00 -5.13 8.13
C PRO A 409 14.62 -4.90 8.75
N GLY A 410 13.86 -3.93 8.23
CA GLY A 410 12.48 -3.65 8.64
C GLY A 410 11.55 -4.85 8.45
N LEU A 411 11.61 -5.49 7.28
CA LEU A 411 10.87 -6.71 6.96
C LEU A 411 11.19 -7.84 7.95
N ARG A 412 12.49 -8.07 8.20
CA ARG A 412 12.97 -9.12 9.11
C ARG A 412 12.47 -8.90 10.53
N LYS A 413 12.53 -7.66 11.01
CA LYS A 413 12.09 -7.27 12.35
C LYS A 413 10.57 -7.36 12.50
N HIS A 414 9.81 -6.71 11.61
CA HIS A 414 8.38 -6.47 11.83
C HIS A 414 7.48 -7.60 11.28
N VAL A 415 7.89 -8.29 10.21
CA VAL A 415 7.04 -9.31 9.56
C VAL A 415 7.58 -10.71 9.80
N MET A 416 8.88 -10.94 9.58
CA MET A 416 9.49 -12.25 9.82
C MET A 416 9.72 -12.54 11.31
N LYS A 417 9.67 -11.48 12.15
CA LYS A 417 9.89 -11.55 13.61
C LYS A 417 11.19 -12.24 13.98
N GLU A 418 12.23 -12.07 13.16
CA GLU A 418 13.56 -12.55 13.50
C GLU A 418 14.09 -11.75 14.69
N LYS A 419 14.56 -12.44 15.73
CA LYS A 419 15.23 -11.77 16.86
C LYS A 419 16.49 -11.10 16.31
N CYS A 420 16.59 -9.78 16.40
CA CYS A 420 17.84 -9.06 16.12
C CYS A 420 18.94 -9.69 16.99
N THR A 421 19.81 -10.47 16.37
CA THR A 421 21.13 -10.71 16.98
C THR A 421 21.85 -9.37 16.92
N SER A 422 22.52 -8.99 18.01
CA SER A 422 23.06 -7.66 18.31
C SER A 422 24.19 -7.18 17.38
N LYS A 423 24.20 -7.60 16.12
CA LYS A 423 25.15 -7.19 15.06
C LYS A 423 24.45 -6.47 13.90
N LEU A 424 23.42 -5.67 14.21
CA LEU A 424 22.84 -4.70 13.27
C LEU A 424 23.43 -3.32 13.54
#